data_AF-A0AA43JHM4-F1
#
_entry.id   AF-A0AA43JHM4-F1
#
_cell.length_a   1.000
_cell.length_b   1.000
_cell.length_c   1.000
_cell.angle_alpha   90.00
_cell.angle_beta   90.00
_cell.angle_gamma   90.00
#
_symmetry.space_group_name_H-M   'P 1'
#
loop_
_entity.id
_entity.type
_entity.pdbx_description
1 polymer ?
#
loop_
_entity_poly.entity_id
_entity_poly.type
_entity_poly.pdbx_seq_one_letter_code
_entity_poly.pdbx_strand_id
1 'polypeptide(L)'
;MSEGIVSHSRSGRTILCVAALQVCAIVVGVGSTPLPAFAGPQVPFSASGTILTIDTGDVRPAGKSGRFIVRDRQITGTLTGSIGGTAGAPFVITYDSNVPIATQSGRIHARLIAGVYEANVTMASSTGPTPVECETPDGAICFATPAGNFVPGLLLNGRMNFLNGAKGQGTVNGWLIPILDEQGHIVSIAASLLSLSGRWTQ
;
A
#
# COMPACT_ATOMS: atom_id res chain seq x y z
N MET A 1 35.19 -63.24 -12.12
CA MET A 1 35.83 -63.20 -13.45
C MET A 1 35.20 -64.31 -14.28
N SER A 2 34.49 -63.94 -15.34
CA SER A 2 34.55 -64.55 -16.68
C SER A 2 33.23 -64.28 -17.39
N GLU A 3 33.32 -63.52 -18.46
CA GLU A 3 32.28 -63.26 -19.44
C GLU A 3 31.94 -64.54 -20.22
N GLY A 4 30.74 -64.58 -20.81
CA GLY A 4 30.25 -65.69 -21.62
C GLY A 4 29.08 -65.27 -22.50
N ILE A 5 29.40 -64.97 -23.75
CA ILE A 5 28.63 -64.33 -24.83
C ILE A 5 27.82 -65.38 -25.65
N VAL A 6 26.61 -65.01 -26.14
CA VAL A 6 25.93 -65.42 -27.42
C VAL A 6 25.43 -66.89 -27.54
N SER A 7 24.39 -67.29 -28.30
CA SER A 7 23.30 -66.68 -29.09
C SER A 7 22.41 -67.81 -29.66
N HIS A 8 21.21 -67.41 -30.11
CA HIS A 8 20.32 -68.04 -31.11
C HIS A 8 19.75 -69.45 -30.88
N SER A 9 18.41 -69.53 -30.87
CA SER A 9 17.69 -70.17 -31.97
C SER A 9 16.20 -69.81 -31.96
N ARG A 10 15.69 -69.40 -33.12
CA ARG A 10 14.28 -69.17 -33.44
C ARG A 10 13.58 -70.51 -33.63
N SER A 11 12.33 -70.61 -33.21
CA SER A 11 11.34 -71.42 -33.94
C SER A 11 9.97 -70.81 -33.76
N GLY A 12 9.45 -70.22 -34.83
CA GLY A 12 8.08 -69.75 -34.88
C GLY A 12 7.17 -70.87 -35.34
N ARG A 13 5.88 -70.77 -34.98
CA ARG A 13 4.78 -70.81 -35.95
C ARG A 13 3.43 -70.73 -35.24
N THR A 14 2.65 -69.70 -35.64
CA THR A 14 1.19 -69.70 -35.88
C THR A 14 0.29 -70.07 -34.68
N ILE A 15 -0.84 -69.45 -34.38
CA ILE A 15 -2.06 -69.11 -35.12
C ILE A 15 -2.79 -68.14 -34.13
N LEU A 16 -3.52 -67.06 -34.46
CA LEU A 16 -4.92 -67.03 -34.90
C LEU A 16 -5.40 -65.57 -34.80
N CYS A 17 -6.16 -65.17 -35.81
CA CYS A 17 -6.95 -63.94 -35.91
C CYS A 17 -7.79 -63.69 -34.65
N VAL A 18 -7.99 -62.43 -34.27
CA VAL A 18 -9.32 -61.78 -34.12
C VAL A 18 -9.09 -60.27 -34.05
N ALA A 19 -9.76 -59.53 -34.94
CA ALA A 19 -9.86 -58.08 -34.90
C ALA A 19 -10.54 -57.62 -33.61
N ALA A 20 -9.94 -56.68 -32.88
CA ALA A 20 -10.60 -55.96 -31.80
C ALA A 20 -10.51 -54.46 -32.07
N LEU A 21 -11.70 -53.88 -32.24
CA LEU A 21 -11.99 -52.48 -32.53
C LEU A 21 -11.12 -51.51 -31.73
N GLN A 22 -10.56 -50.52 -32.44
CA GLN A 22 -10.21 -49.23 -31.87
C GLN A 22 -11.47 -48.55 -31.31
N VAL A 23 -11.47 -48.28 -30.01
CA VAL A 23 -12.30 -47.24 -29.41
C VAL A 23 -11.33 -46.22 -28.81
N CYS A 24 -10.88 -45.27 -29.65
CA CYS A 24 -10.27 -44.04 -29.15
C CYS A 24 -11.38 -43.21 -28.50
N ALA A 25 -11.49 -43.31 -27.18
CA ALA A 25 -12.27 -42.36 -26.40
C ALA A 25 -11.57 -40.99 -26.48
N ILE A 26 -12.03 -40.12 -27.37
CA ILE A 26 -11.68 -38.70 -27.35
C ILE A 26 -12.37 -38.11 -26.11
N VAL A 27 -11.63 -38.00 -25.01
CA VAL A 27 -12.03 -37.13 -23.91
C VAL A 27 -11.90 -35.70 -24.43
N VAL A 28 -13.01 -35.15 -24.93
CA VAL A 28 -13.13 -33.71 -25.17
C VAL A 28 -13.11 -33.07 -23.79
N GLY A 29 -11.93 -32.65 -23.36
CA GLY A 29 -11.81 -31.74 -22.23
C GLY A 29 -12.60 -30.49 -22.59
N VAL A 30 -13.74 -30.30 -21.90
CA VAL A 30 -14.46 -29.04 -21.91
C VAL A 30 -13.50 -28.03 -21.29
N GLY A 31 -12.73 -27.37 -22.15
CA GLY A 31 -11.87 -26.27 -21.76
C GLY A 31 -12.77 -25.26 -21.08
N SER A 32 -12.61 -25.11 -19.78
CA SER A 32 -13.12 -23.96 -19.05
C SER A 32 -12.41 -22.75 -19.63
N THR A 33 -12.99 -22.15 -20.67
CA THR A 33 -12.58 -20.83 -21.12
C THR A 33 -12.78 -19.92 -19.90
N PRO A 34 -11.74 -19.26 -19.39
CA PRO A 34 -11.96 -18.25 -18.37
C PRO A 34 -12.86 -17.21 -19.03
N LEU A 35 -14.11 -17.13 -18.57
CA LEU A 35 -14.99 -16.02 -18.90
C LEU A 35 -14.18 -14.75 -18.64
N PRO A 36 -14.17 -13.78 -19.57
CA PRO A 36 -13.50 -12.51 -19.32
C PRO A 36 -14.11 -11.96 -18.03
N ALA A 37 -13.29 -11.85 -16.99
CA ALA A 37 -13.68 -11.17 -15.78
C ALA A 37 -13.95 -9.72 -16.17
N PHE A 38 -15.23 -9.39 -16.37
CA PHE A 38 -15.66 -8.02 -16.55
C PHE A 38 -15.31 -7.30 -15.25
N ALA A 39 -14.20 -6.56 -15.26
CA ALA A 39 -13.95 -5.55 -14.25
C ALA A 39 -15.11 -4.55 -14.38
N GLY A 40 -15.98 -4.50 -13.37
CA GLY A 40 -17.13 -3.61 -13.39
C GLY A 40 -16.73 -2.13 -13.49
N PRO A 41 -17.72 -1.25 -13.72
CA PRO A 41 -17.47 0.16 -13.97
C PRO A 41 -16.62 0.79 -12.87
N GLN A 42 -15.56 1.49 -13.29
CA GLN A 42 -14.66 2.17 -12.38
C GLN A 42 -15.22 3.56 -12.04
N VAL A 43 -15.58 3.79 -10.77
CA VAL A 43 -16.15 5.07 -10.33
C VAL A 43 -15.08 5.91 -9.63
N PRO A 44 -14.76 7.14 -10.09
CA PRO A 44 -13.75 7.96 -9.45
C PRO A 44 -14.18 8.40 -8.05
N PHE A 45 -13.22 8.55 -7.15
CA PHE A 45 -13.45 9.08 -5.81
C PHE A 45 -12.38 10.10 -5.44
N SER A 46 -12.75 11.02 -4.55
CA SER A 46 -11.87 12.05 -4.02
C SER A 46 -12.31 12.43 -2.61
N ALA A 47 -11.37 12.43 -1.68
CA ALA A 47 -11.55 12.90 -0.32
C ALA A 47 -10.34 13.73 0.11
N SER A 48 -10.56 14.76 0.91
CA SER A 48 -9.48 15.59 1.43
C SER A 48 -9.80 16.14 2.80
N GLY A 49 -8.78 16.50 3.56
CA GLY A 49 -8.96 17.16 4.84
C GLY A 49 -7.65 17.36 5.58
N THR A 50 -7.74 17.55 6.89
CA THR A 50 -6.65 18.07 7.70
C THR A 50 -6.05 16.98 8.58
N ILE A 51 -4.73 16.95 8.68
CA ILE A 51 -3.99 16.17 9.67
C ILE A 51 -3.94 16.98 10.96
N LEU A 52 -4.48 16.42 12.04
CA LEU A 52 -4.58 17.11 13.34
C LEU A 52 -3.45 16.71 14.28
N THR A 53 -3.13 15.42 14.34
CA THR A 53 -2.07 14.93 15.24
C THR A 53 -1.24 13.84 14.57
N ILE A 54 0.03 13.76 14.99
CA ILE A 54 0.92 12.63 14.73
C ILE A 54 1.46 12.21 16.09
N ASP A 55 1.13 11.01 16.52
CA ASP A 55 1.63 10.46 17.78
C ASP A 55 3.13 10.16 17.68
N THR A 56 3.87 10.52 18.72
CA THR A 56 5.26 10.15 18.94
C THR A 56 5.49 8.65 19.09
N GLY A 57 4.42 7.87 19.33
CA GLY A 57 4.47 6.42 19.52
C GLY A 57 4.98 6.03 20.90
N ASP A 58 4.55 4.87 21.38
CA ASP A 58 4.95 4.36 22.70
C ASP A 58 6.11 3.37 22.54
N VAL A 59 7.30 3.77 23.01
CA VAL A 59 8.50 2.92 23.02
C VAL A 59 8.57 2.20 24.34
N ARG A 60 8.30 0.88 24.34
CA ARG A 60 8.34 0.06 25.56
C ARG A 60 9.43 -1.00 25.50
N PRO A 61 10.02 -1.36 26.65
CA PRO A 61 10.92 -2.51 26.71
C PRO A 61 10.19 -3.80 26.31
N ALA A 62 10.83 -4.58 25.44
CA ALA A 62 10.39 -5.91 24.98
C ALA A 62 10.73 -6.96 26.04
N GLY A 63 10.10 -6.85 27.20
CA GLY A 63 10.43 -7.67 28.36
C GLY A 63 11.87 -7.46 28.82
N LYS A 64 12.57 -8.55 29.16
CA LYS A 64 13.94 -8.51 29.72
C LYS A 64 15.06 -8.60 28.68
N SER A 65 14.73 -8.52 27.39
CA SER A 65 15.68 -8.79 26.30
C SER A 65 16.62 -7.61 25.97
N GLY A 66 16.43 -6.44 26.60
CA GLY A 66 17.12 -5.20 26.24
C GLY A 66 16.67 -4.61 24.89
N ARG A 67 15.71 -5.25 24.20
CA ARG A 67 15.12 -4.75 22.96
C ARG A 67 13.95 -3.82 23.29
N PHE A 68 13.69 -2.87 22.40
CA PHE A 68 12.52 -2.00 22.48
C PHE A 68 11.49 -2.43 21.43
N ILE A 69 10.22 -2.48 21.82
CA ILE A 69 9.09 -2.54 20.89
C ILE A 69 8.61 -1.12 20.72
N VAL A 70 8.64 -0.65 19.48
CA VAL A 70 7.93 0.58 19.13
C VAL A 70 6.52 0.17 18.76
N ARG A 71 5.55 0.61 19.57
CA ARG A 71 4.12 0.38 19.29
C ARG A 71 3.67 1.29 18.16
N ASP A 72 2.62 0.84 17.50
CA ASP A 72 1.83 1.52 16.48
C ASP A 72 1.81 3.04 16.69
N ARG A 73 2.25 3.79 15.69
CA ARG A 73 2.12 5.24 15.61
C ARG A 73 0.84 5.58 14.86
N GLN A 74 0.27 6.76 15.16
CA GLN A 74 -0.99 7.19 14.57
C GLN A 74 -0.88 8.58 13.98
N ILE A 75 -1.39 8.74 12.76
CA ILE A 75 -1.74 10.04 12.18
C ILE A 75 -3.26 10.15 12.28
N THR A 76 -3.78 11.18 12.94
CA THR A 76 -5.22 11.39 13.04
C THR A 76 -5.63 12.71 12.41
N GLY A 77 -6.89 12.78 11.98
CA GLY A 77 -7.44 14.00 11.43
C GLY A 77 -8.87 13.84 10.98
N THR A 78 -9.30 14.71 10.07
CA THR A 78 -10.64 14.67 9.49
C THR A 78 -10.56 14.68 7.97
N LEU A 79 -11.38 13.87 7.31
CA LEU A 79 -11.56 13.85 5.85
C LEU A 79 -12.97 14.32 5.49
N THR A 80 -13.12 14.94 4.34
CA THR A 80 -14.40 15.28 3.70
C THR A 80 -14.45 14.64 2.31
N GLY A 81 -15.58 14.71 1.61
CA GLY A 81 -15.73 14.18 0.25
C GLY A 81 -16.25 12.75 0.22
N SER A 82 -15.81 11.94 -0.74
CA SER A 82 -16.41 10.61 -1.00
C SER A 82 -16.26 9.59 0.13
N ILE A 83 -15.30 9.81 1.03
CA ILE A 83 -15.02 8.95 2.19
C ILE A 83 -15.57 9.59 3.48
N GLY A 84 -15.42 10.92 3.62
CA GLY A 84 -15.74 11.65 4.84
C GLY A 84 -17.09 12.37 4.87
N GLY A 85 -17.82 12.36 3.76
CA GLY A 85 -19.06 13.13 3.62
C GLY A 85 -18.84 14.65 3.66
N THR A 86 -19.93 15.40 3.81
CA THR A 86 -19.92 16.87 3.88
C THR A 86 -19.58 17.40 5.28
N ALA A 87 -19.94 16.67 6.33
CA ALA A 87 -19.70 17.08 7.72
C ALA A 87 -18.25 16.82 8.18
N GLY A 88 -17.49 16.04 7.41
CA GLY A 88 -16.20 15.53 7.81
C GLY A 88 -16.31 14.28 8.68
N ALA A 89 -15.46 13.29 8.42
CA ALA A 89 -15.33 12.09 9.22
C ALA A 89 -13.92 12.01 9.80
N PRO A 90 -13.76 11.57 11.06
CA PRO A 90 -12.44 11.31 11.61
C PRO A 90 -11.76 10.18 10.84
N PHE A 91 -10.45 10.29 10.67
CA PHE A 91 -9.61 9.21 10.17
C PHE A 91 -8.46 8.91 11.12
N VAL A 92 -7.97 7.68 11.06
CA VAL A 92 -6.74 7.23 11.72
C VAL A 92 -5.90 6.46 10.71
N ILE A 93 -4.65 6.85 10.53
CA ILE A 93 -3.63 6.08 9.83
C ILE A 93 -2.69 5.50 10.88
N THR A 94 -2.72 4.19 11.04
CA THR A 94 -1.85 3.45 11.96
C THR A 94 -0.67 2.88 11.20
N TYR A 95 0.55 3.06 11.70
CA TYR A 95 1.76 2.57 11.05
C TYR A 95 2.83 2.17 12.06
N ASP A 96 3.68 1.23 11.65
CA ASP A 96 4.79 0.75 12.47
C ASP A 96 6.08 1.40 12.00
N SER A 97 6.71 2.16 12.88
CA SER A 97 8.02 2.75 12.63
C SER A 97 8.78 2.96 13.93
N ASN A 98 10.07 2.61 13.91
CA ASN A 98 10.98 2.80 15.03
C ASN A 98 11.58 4.21 15.12
N VAL A 99 11.32 5.08 14.14
CA VAL A 99 11.81 6.45 14.10
C VAL A 99 10.65 7.43 13.89
N PRO A 100 10.82 8.72 14.23
CA PRO A 100 9.83 9.73 13.86
C PRO A 100 9.55 9.71 12.35
N ILE A 101 8.29 9.95 11.96
CA ILE A 101 7.91 9.97 10.54
C ILE A 101 8.69 11.02 9.74
N ALA A 102 9.14 12.10 10.39
CA ALA A 102 9.97 13.13 9.77
C ALA A 102 11.37 12.63 9.38
N THR A 103 11.89 11.60 10.06
CA THR A 103 13.22 11.03 9.83
C THR A 103 13.19 9.61 9.25
N GLN A 104 11.99 9.06 9.04
CA GLN A 104 11.81 7.77 8.40
C GLN A 104 12.29 7.81 6.96
N SER A 105 13.24 6.92 6.64
CA SER A 105 13.64 6.61 5.27
C SER A 105 12.94 5.35 4.78
N GLY A 106 12.56 5.32 3.50
CA GLY A 106 11.91 4.17 2.88
C GLY A 106 10.39 4.14 3.00
N ARG A 107 9.80 2.98 2.71
CA ARG A 107 8.34 2.81 2.64
C ARG A 107 7.76 2.56 4.04
N ILE A 108 6.70 3.29 4.34
CA ILE A 108 5.85 3.14 5.51
C ILE A 108 4.64 2.30 5.10
N HIS A 109 4.49 1.15 5.74
CA HIS A 109 3.29 0.33 5.63
C HIS A 109 2.32 0.74 6.73
N ALA A 110 1.10 1.06 6.35
CA ALA A 110 0.11 1.64 7.23
C ALA A 110 -1.29 1.11 6.93
N ARG A 111 -2.19 1.33 7.87
CA ARG A 111 -3.62 1.03 7.77
C ARG A 111 -4.40 2.31 7.99
N LEU A 112 -5.24 2.69 7.04
CA LEU A 112 -6.17 3.81 7.13
C LEU A 112 -7.55 3.30 7.53
N ILE A 113 -8.17 3.94 8.52
CA ILE A 113 -9.57 3.76 8.90
C ILE A 113 -10.26 5.13 8.83
N ALA A 114 -11.39 5.20 8.12
CA ALA A 114 -12.25 6.39 8.04
C ALA A 114 -13.71 5.97 7.88
N GLY A 115 -14.50 6.05 8.95
CA GLY A 115 -15.87 5.54 8.97
C GLY A 115 -15.94 4.04 8.65
N VAL A 116 -16.66 3.67 7.60
CA VAL A 116 -16.79 2.27 7.13
C VAL A 116 -15.64 1.82 6.23
N TYR A 117 -14.75 2.74 5.85
CA TYR A 117 -13.66 2.47 4.94
C TYR A 117 -12.41 2.05 5.69
N GLU A 118 -11.79 1.00 5.18
CA GLU A 118 -10.48 0.53 5.63
C GLU A 118 -9.58 0.33 4.42
N ALA A 119 -8.34 0.82 4.48
CA ALA A 119 -7.38 0.64 3.40
C ALA A 119 -5.98 0.30 3.92
N ASN A 120 -5.29 -0.58 3.20
CA ASN A 120 -3.84 -0.70 3.31
C ASN A 120 -3.20 0.45 2.56
N VAL A 121 -2.29 1.14 3.22
CA VAL A 121 -1.55 2.29 2.69
C VAL A 121 -0.07 1.92 2.65
N THR A 122 0.59 2.26 1.55
CA THR A 122 2.05 2.26 1.46
C THR A 122 2.49 3.64 1.02
N MET A 123 3.17 4.35 1.91
CA MET A 123 3.56 5.75 1.71
C MET A 123 5.04 5.96 2.01
N ALA A 124 5.58 7.09 1.57
CA ALA A 124 6.91 7.55 1.92
C ALA A 124 6.82 8.98 2.47
N SER A 125 7.65 9.28 3.44
CA SER A 125 7.85 10.60 4.01
C SER A 125 9.08 11.26 3.38
N SER A 126 8.98 12.55 3.07
CA SER A 126 10.11 13.34 2.56
C SER A 126 9.94 14.81 2.93
N THR A 127 11.04 15.53 3.16
CA THR A 127 11.02 16.98 3.29
C THR A 127 10.94 17.65 1.92
N GLY A 128 10.11 18.67 1.76
CA GLY A 128 10.00 19.42 0.51
C GLY A 128 9.12 20.67 0.64
N PRO A 129 8.90 21.41 -0.47
CA PRO A 129 8.07 22.60 -0.47
C PRO A 129 6.60 22.23 -0.23
N THR A 130 5.94 22.96 0.68
CA THR A 130 4.48 22.91 0.84
C THR A 130 3.79 23.93 -0.07
N PRO A 131 2.47 23.87 -0.29
CA PRO A 131 1.75 24.91 -1.04
C PRO A 131 1.60 26.25 -0.30
N VAL A 132 2.18 26.40 0.89
CA VAL A 132 2.10 27.64 1.67
C VAL A 132 3.20 28.57 1.20
N GLU A 133 2.80 29.65 0.53
CA GLU A 133 3.72 30.70 0.12
C GLU A 133 4.36 31.36 1.34
N CYS A 134 5.64 31.71 1.22
CA CYS A 134 6.33 32.52 2.21
C CYS A 134 7.09 33.67 1.53
N GLU A 135 6.96 34.85 2.13
CA GLU A 135 7.77 35.99 1.73
C GLU A 135 9.18 35.78 2.28
N THR A 136 10.19 35.95 1.42
CA THR A 136 11.58 36.06 1.88
C THR A 136 11.97 37.52 2.00
N PRO A 137 11.76 38.12 3.18
CA PRO A 137 12.68 39.13 3.69
C PRO A 137 13.08 38.81 5.14
N ASP A 138 14.39 38.82 5.42
CA ASP A 138 14.98 38.79 6.76
C ASP A 138 14.80 37.52 7.62
N GLY A 139 15.17 36.36 7.07
CA GLY A 139 15.56 35.20 7.90
C GLY A 139 14.55 34.04 8.01
N ALA A 140 13.42 34.09 7.30
CA ALA A 140 12.54 32.94 7.15
C ALA A 140 13.17 31.89 6.20
N ILE A 141 13.25 30.62 6.65
CA ILE A 141 13.75 29.50 5.84
C ILE A 141 12.66 29.09 4.85
N CYS A 142 12.69 29.69 3.65
CA CYS A 142 11.83 29.31 2.53
C CYS A 142 12.54 28.31 1.61
N PHE A 143 11.76 27.42 1.02
CA PHE A 143 12.19 26.52 -0.06
C PHE A 143 11.91 27.21 -1.41
N ALA A 144 12.98 27.62 -2.10
CA ALA A 144 12.87 28.27 -3.41
C ALA A 144 12.59 27.24 -4.52
N THR A 145 11.62 27.54 -5.37
CA THR A 145 11.26 26.73 -6.56
C THR A 145 11.08 27.66 -7.77
N PRO A 146 11.05 27.13 -9.02
CA PRO A 146 10.72 27.94 -10.20
C PRO A 146 9.35 28.64 -10.13
N ALA A 147 8.43 28.16 -9.29
CA ALA A 147 7.08 28.70 -9.14
C ALA A 147 6.96 29.73 -8.00
N GLY A 148 8.00 29.92 -7.18
CA GLY A 148 7.96 30.81 -6.02
C GLY A 148 8.66 30.21 -4.79
N ASN A 149 8.48 30.90 -3.65
CA ASN A 149 9.06 30.55 -2.35
C ASN A 149 7.98 29.94 -1.46
N PHE A 150 8.29 28.78 -0.89
CA PHE A 150 7.33 27.99 -0.13
C PHE A 150 7.86 27.55 1.21
N VAL A 151 6.99 27.44 2.21
CA VAL A 151 7.39 26.93 3.54
C VAL A 151 7.80 25.45 3.39
N PRO A 152 8.98 25.04 3.89
CA PRO A 152 9.35 23.63 3.90
C PRO A 152 8.46 22.85 4.86
N GLY A 153 8.14 21.61 4.50
CA GLY A 153 7.33 20.74 5.33
C GLY A 153 7.59 19.26 5.06
N LEU A 154 6.82 18.43 5.76
CA LEU A 154 6.84 16.98 5.59
C LEU A 154 5.77 16.58 4.58
N LEU A 155 6.20 15.98 3.48
CA LEU A 155 5.35 15.44 2.43
C LEU A 155 5.12 13.94 2.68
N LEU A 156 3.88 13.49 2.49
CA LEU A 156 3.44 12.11 2.63
C LEU A 156 2.84 11.65 1.30
N ASN A 157 3.52 10.77 0.57
CA ASN A 157 3.05 10.33 -0.75
C ASN A 157 3.03 8.82 -0.85
N GLY A 158 1.95 8.26 -1.37
CA GLY A 158 1.73 6.82 -1.33
C GLY A 158 0.58 6.31 -2.17
N ARG A 159 0.35 5.01 -2.04
CA ARG A 159 -0.73 4.27 -2.66
C ARG A 159 -1.58 3.62 -1.58
N MET A 160 -2.86 3.40 -1.91
CA MET A 160 -3.77 2.70 -1.03
C MET A 160 -4.64 1.70 -1.78
N ASN A 161 -5.04 0.66 -1.07
CA ASN A 161 -5.97 -0.36 -1.53
C ASN A 161 -7.02 -0.63 -0.45
N PHE A 162 -8.30 -0.43 -0.77
CA PHE A 162 -9.38 -0.59 0.18
C PHE A 162 -9.67 -2.07 0.44
N LEU A 163 -9.76 -2.40 1.72
CA LEU A 163 -10.08 -3.72 2.26
C LEU A 163 -11.57 -3.83 2.61
N ASN A 164 -12.12 -2.78 3.24
CA ASN A 164 -13.52 -2.68 3.65
C ASN A 164 -14.17 -1.39 3.14
N GLY A 165 -15.50 -1.41 3.02
CA GLY A 165 -16.29 -0.36 2.36
C GLY A 165 -16.40 -0.59 0.84
N ALA A 166 -16.34 0.48 0.04
CA ALA A 166 -16.21 0.33 -1.40
C ALA A 166 -14.81 -0.18 -1.76
N LYS A 167 -14.72 -1.22 -2.59
CA LYS A 167 -13.43 -1.75 -3.05
C LYS A 167 -12.82 -0.80 -4.07
N GLY A 168 -11.51 -0.66 -4.06
CA GLY A 168 -10.82 0.24 -4.99
C GLY A 168 -9.37 0.47 -4.64
N GLN A 169 -8.69 1.17 -5.54
CA GLN A 169 -7.30 1.57 -5.39
C GLN A 169 -7.15 3.07 -5.63
N GLY A 170 -6.13 3.65 -5.01
CA GLY A 170 -5.87 5.07 -5.14
C GLY A 170 -4.51 5.49 -4.64
N THR A 171 -4.35 6.81 -4.53
CA THR A 171 -3.17 7.48 -4.01
C THR A 171 -3.51 8.24 -2.74
N VAL A 172 -2.53 8.31 -1.86
CA VAL A 172 -2.54 9.16 -0.66
C VAL A 172 -1.46 10.19 -0.86
N ASN A 173 -1.82 11.47 -0.89
CA ASN A 173 -0.86 12.56 -0.98
C ASN A 173 -1.19 13.58 0.10
N GLY A 174 -0.19 14.03 0.83
CA GLY A 174 -0.38 14.99 1.91
C GLY A 174 0.87 15.76 2.19
N TRP A 175 0.70 16.84 2.93
CA TRP A 175 1.78 17.66 3.44
C TRP A 175 1.37 18.21 4.80
N LEU A 176 2.37 18.51 5.62
CA LEU A 176 2.19 19.24 6.86
C LEU A 176 3.41 20.10 7.19
N ILE A 177 3.18 21.19 7.90
CA ILE A 177 4.22 22.04 8.48
C ILE A 177 4.33 21.66 9.96
N PRO A 178 5.29 20.80 10.34
CA PRO A 178 5.43 20.36 11.72
C PRO A 178 6.08 21.44 12.57
N ILE A 179 5.61 21.58 13.81
CA ILE A 179 6.33 22.26 14.88
C ILE A 179 7.08 21.18 15.64
N LEU A 180 8.41 21.30 15.68
CA LEU A 180 9.30 20.29 16.27
C LEU A 180 9.81 20.72 17.65
N ASP A 181 10.02 19.76 18.55
CA ASP A 181 10.84 19.97 19.75
C ASP A 181 12.34 19.91 19.44
N GLU A 182 13.18 20.11 20.47
CA GLU A 182 14.64 20.06 20.36
C GLU A 182 15.17 18.68 19.94
N GLN A 183 14.36 17.62 20.09
CA GLN A 183 14.69 16.24 19.75
C GLN A 183 14.17 15.86 18.35
N GLY A 184 13.49 16.77 17.65
CA GLY A 184 12.94 16.54 16.32
C GLY A 184 11.61 15.79 16.30
N HIS A 185 10.90 15.73 17.42
CA HIS A 185 9.54 15.17 17.47
C HIS A 185 8.51 16.22 17.08
N ILE A 186 7.43 15.77 16.43
CA ILE A 186 6.30 16.65 16.07
C ILE A 186 5.46 16.88 17.33
N VAL A 187 5.46 18.12 17.83
CA VAL A 187 4.64 18.52 18.99
C VAL A 187 3.35 19.22 18.59
N SER A 188 3.30 19.79 17.39
CA SER A 188 2.12 20.42 16.82
C SER A 188 2.22 20.52 15.29
N ILE A 189 1.12 20.86 14.64
CA ILE A 189 1.02 21.01 13.18
C ILE A 189 0.45 22.41 12.90
N ALA A 190 1.23 23.26 12.23
CA ALA A 190 0.82 24.62 11.91
C ALA A 190 -0.21 24.66 10.78
N ALA A 191 -0.01 23.83 9.75
CA ALA A 191 -0.95 23.63 8.65
C ALA A 191 -0.73 22.25 8.03
N SER A 192 -1.78 21.67 7.45
CA SER A 192 -1.69 20.38 6.79
C SER A 192 -2.82 20.15 5.79
N LEU A 193 -2.58 19.21 4.89
CA LEU A 193 -3.60 18.64 4.01
C LEU A 193 -3.28 17.16 3.78
N LEU A 194 -4.31 16.33 3.78
CA LEU A 194 -4.29 14.96 3.29
C LEU A 194 -5.34 14.83 2.20
N SER A 195 -4.94 14.27 1.06
CA SER A 195 -5.77 14.05 -0.12
C SER A 195 -5.71 12.60 -0.54
N LEU A 196 -6.88 12.04 -0.76
CA LEU A 196 -7.13 10.67 -1.19
C LEU A 196 -7.84 10.72 -2.53
N SER A 197 -7.31 10.05 -3.54
CA SER A 197 -7.95 10.00 -4.86
C SER A 197 -7.76 8.63 -5.50
N GLY A 198 -8.73 8.19 -6.30
CA GLY A 198 -8.65 6.89 -6.95
C GLY A 198 -9.92 6.48 -7.66
N ARG A 199 -10.11 5.18 -7.80
CA ARG A 199 -11.28 4.58 -8.44
C ARG A 199 -11.79 3.40 -7.63
N TRP A 200 -13.11 3.34 -7.47
CA TRP A 200 -13.83 2.19 -6.94
C TRP A 200 -14.01 1.13 -8.02
N THR A 201 -13.88 -0.13 -7.63
CA THR A 201 -14.30 -1.31 -8.38
C THR A 201 -15.73 -1.66 -7.95
N GLN A 202 -16.69 -1.48 -8.85
CA GLN A 202 -18.06 -1.99 -8.68
C GLN A 202 -18.20 -3.41 -9.21
#